data_AF-A0A450XYV6-F1
#
_entry.id   AF-A0A450XYV6-F1
#
_cell.length_a   1.000
_cell.length_b   1.000
_cell.length_c   1.000
_cell.angle_alpha   90.00
_cell.angle_beta   90.00
_cell.angle_gamma   90.00
#
_symmetry.space_group_name_H-M   'P 1'
#
loop_
_entity.id
_entity.type
_entity.pdbx_description
1 polymer ?
#
loop_
_entity_poly.entity_id
_entity_poly.type
_entity_poly.pdbx_seq_one_letter_code
_entity_poly.pdbx_strand_id
1 'polypeptide(L)'
;MVQFATFNDLRRINREMDSRTTGAVLERSSYTKIGKTVFLSHSSKDKEFLPAVISILENHGGRVYVDNEDEQLQLSGKETKYSV
;
A
#
# COMPACT_ATOMS: atom_id res chain seq x y z
N MET A 1 -13.86 -14.99 -17.33
CA MET A 1 -13.48 -13.91 -18.27
C MET A 1 -12.47 -13.04 -17.55
N VAL A 2 -11.22 -12.98 -18.02
CA VAL A 2 -10.14 -12.26 -17.32
C VAL A 2 -10.32 -10.77 -17.60
N GLN A 3 -10.61 -9.98 -16.56
CA GLN A 3 -10.57 -8.52 -16.64
C GLN A 3 -9.16 -8.06 -16.25
N PHE A 4 -8.59 -7.16 -17.05
CA PHE A 4 -7.32 -6.51 -16.76
C PHE A 4 -7.56 -5.01 -16.61
N ALA A 5 -6.84 -4.37 -15.70
CA ALA A 5 -6.82 -2.92 -15.57
C ALA A 5 -5.69 -2.34 -16.43
N THR A 6 -5.97 -1.29 -17.19
CA THR A 6 -4.95 -0.57 -17.97
C THR A 6 -4.38 0.61 -17.19
N PHE A 7 -3.25 1.15 -17.64
CA PHE A 7 -2.69 2.40 -17.06
C PHE A 7 -3.67 3.57 -17.11
N ASN A 8 -4.48 3.67 -18.17
CA ASN A 8 -5.51 4.69 -18.28
C ASN A 8 -6.62 4.50 -17.23
N ASP A 9 -6.96 3.25 -16.91
CA ASP A 9 -7.93 2.95 -15.84
C ASP A 9 -7.40 3.37 -14.48
N LEU A 10 -6.13 3.05 -14.17
CA LEU A 10 -5.49 3.46 -12.92
C LEU A 10 -5.49 4.99 -12.78
N ARG A 11 -5.15 5.70 -13.87
CA ARG A 11 -5.16 7.17 -13.89
C ARG A 11 -6.56 7.75 -13.71
N ARG A 12 -7.57 7.14 -14.33
CA ARG A 12 -8.97 7.54 -14.16
C ARG A 12 -9.42 7.36 -12.71
N ILE A 13 -9.20 6.18 -12.13
CA ILE A 13 -9.56 5.86 -10.75
C ILE A 13 -8.90 6.84 -9.77
N ASN A 14 -7.60 7.11 -9.95
CA ASN A 14 -6.89 8.08 -9.11
C ASN A 14 -7.46 9.51 -9.20
N ARG A 15 -7.96 9.93 -10.38
CA ARG A 15 -8.59 11.25 -10.53
C ARG A 15 -9.97 11.34 -9.88
N GLU A 16 -10.68 10.21 -9.81
CA GLU A 16 -11.99 10.11 -9.17
C GLU A 16 -11.87 9.97 -7.65
N MET A 17 -10.72 9.50 -7.14
CA MET A 17 -10.42 9.45 -5.72
C MET A 17 -10.15 10.84 -5.14
N ASP A 18 -10.80 11.15 -4.03
CA ASP A 18 -10.49 12.36 -3.25
C ASP A 18 -9.09 12.25 -2.62
N SER A 19 -8.37 13.37 -2.54
CA SER A 19 -7.02 13.44 -1.98
C SER A 19 -6.94 12.89 -0.55
N ARG A 20 -8.00 13.03 0.26
CA ARG A 20 -8.04 12.48 1.62
C ARG A 20 -8.14 10.96 1.61
N THR A 21 -8.97 10.41 0.71
CA THR A 21 -9.12 8.97 0.53
C THR A 21 -7.81 8.34 0.06
N THR A 22 -7.12 9.00 -0.88
CA THR A 22 -5.80 8.58 -1.37
C THR A 22 -4.77 8.45 -0.25
N GLY A 23 -4.66 9.45 0.62
CA GLY A 23 -3.76 9.42 1.78
C GLY A 23 -4.11 8.30 2.76
N ALA A 24 -5.39 8.16 3.10
CA ALA A 24 -5.86 7.14 4.04
C ALA A 24 -5.62 5.70 3.54
N VAL A 25 -5.81 5.44 2.24
CA VAL A 25 -5.55 4.13 1.63
C VAL A 25 -4.08 3.77 1.73
N LEU A 26 -3.19 4.71 1.38
CA LEU A 26 -1.75 4.50 1.47
C LEU A 26 -1.30 4.22 2.91
N GLU A 27 -1.70 5.07 3.86
CA GLU A 27 -1.36 4.93 5.28
C GLU A 27 -1.83 3.57 5.86
N ARG A 28 -3.09 3.20 5.59
CA ARG A 28 -3.65 1.91 6.07
C ARG A 28 -2.94 0.71 5.46
N SER A 29 -2.49 0.83 4.21
CA SER A 29 -1.78 -0.23 3.52
C SER A 29 -0.34 -0.40 4.02
N SER A 30 0.29 0.66 4.54
CA SER A 30 1.66 0.62 5.06
C SER A 30 1.78 0.36 6.57
N TYR A 31 0.71 0.59 7.34
CA TYR A 31 0.77 0.58 8.81
C TYR A 31 1.11 -0.79 9.45
N THR A 32 0.58 -1.90 8.93
CA THR A 32 0.83 -3.23 9.52
C THR A 32 0.82 -4.35 8.49
N LYS A 33 1.76 -5.29 8.65
CA LYS A 33 1.86 -6.54 7.88
C LYS A 33 0.84 -7.60 8.37
N ILE A 34 0.38 -7.49 9.61
CA ILE A 34 -0.46 -8.52 10.24
C ILE A 34 -1.89 -8.48 9.67
N GLY A 35 -2.43 -9.64 9.32
CA GLY A 35 -3.80 -9.77 8.81
C GLY A 35 -3.97 -9.28 7.36
N LYS A 36 -2.87 -9.04 6.64
CA LYS A 36 -2.87 -8.72 5.20
C LYS A 36 -2.77 -10.01 4.39
N THR A 37 -3.41 -10.03 3.23
CA THR A 37 -3.47 -11.22 2.35
C THR A 37 -2.72 -11.02 1.04
N VAL A 38 -2.39 -9.77 0.70
CA VAL A 38 -1.68 -9.42 -0.53
C VAL A 38 -0.50 -8.55 -0.17
N PHE A 39 0.70 -8.97 -0.60
CA PHE A 39 1.91 -8.16 -0.53
C PHE A 39 2.10 -7.44 -1.86
N LEU A 40 2.10 -6.11 -1.84
CA LEU A 40 2.27 -5.26 -3.02
C LEU A 40 3.61 -4.53 -2.94
N SER A 41 4.62 -5.09 -3.62
CA SER A 41 5.88 -4.40 -3.90
C SER A 41 5.70 -3.46 -5.08
N HIS A 42 6.32 -2.28 -5.02
CA HIS A 42 6.25 -1.28 -6.08
C HIS A 42 7.59 -0.58 -6.24
N SER A 43 7.83 0.03 -7.40
CA SER A 43 8.94 0.99 -7.57
C SER A 43 8.50 2.36 -7.10
N SER A 44 9.44 3.18 -6.62
CA SER A 44 9.21 4.61 -6.35
C SER A 44 8.61 5.37 -7.54
N LYS A 45 8.84 4.91 -8.77
CA LYS A 45 8.24 5.46 -9.99
C LYS A 45 6.73 5.21 -10.12
N ASP A 46 6.22 4.16 -9.49
CA ASP A 46 4.82 3.73 -9.59
C ASP A 46 3.95 4.31 -8.47
N LYS A 47 4.51 5.18 -7.62
CA LYS A 47 3.86 5.73 -6.43
C LYS A 47 2.55 6.45 -6.75
N GLU A 48 2.46 7.07 -7.91
CA GLU A 48 1.24 7.75 -8.34
C GLU A 48 0.07 6.78 -8.59
N PHE A 49 0.35 5.51 -8.96
CA PHE A 49 -0.68 4.52 -9.32
C PHE A 49 -1.08 3.61 -8.16
N LEU A 50 -0.29 3.56 -7.08
CA LEU A 50 -0.55 2.74 -5.90
C LEU A 50 -1.98 2.85 -5.35
N PRO A 51 -2.58 4.04 -5.17
CA PRO A 51 -3.89 4.16 -4.55
C PRO A 51 -4.98 3.42 -5.35
N ALA A 52 -4.95 3.56 -6.69
CA ALA A 52 -5.85 2.83 -7.58
C ALA A 52 -5.62 1.32 -7.52
N VAL A 53 -4.36 0.87 -7.54
CA VAL A 53 -4.04 -0.58 -7.49
C VAL A 53 -4.50 -1.20 -6.16
N ILE A 54 -4.22 -0.54 -5.04
CA ILE A 54 -4.67 -0.97 -3.71
C ILE A 54 -6.20 -1.07 -3.69
N SER A 55 -6.89 -0.02 -4.16
CA SER A 55 -8.35 0.02 -4.18
C SER A 55 -8.95 -1.10 -5.02
N ILE A 56 -8.36 -1.40 -6.19
CA ILE A 56 -8.79 -2.53 -7.02
C ILE A 56 -8.63 -3.84 -6.26
N LEU A 57 -7.44 -4.10 -5.69
CA LEU A 57 -7.16 -5.34 -4.97
C LEU A 57 -8.05 -5.52 -3.74
N GLU A 58 -8.29 -4.45 -2.97
CA GLU A 58 -9.18 -4.49 -1.81
C GLU A 58 -10.65 -4.69 -2.19
N ASN A 59 -11.11 -4.08 -3.29
CA ASN A 59 -12.46 -4.33 -3.82
C ASN A 59 -12.65 -5.78 -4.29
N HIS A 60 -11.58 -6.51 -4.58
CA HIS A 60 -11.62 -7.95 -4.89
C HIS A 60 -11.40 -8.83 -3.65
N GLY A 61 -11.51 -8.27 -2.44
CA GLY A 61 -11.38 -8.99 -1.17
C GLY A 61 -9.94 -9.15 -0.67
N GLY A 62 -8.97 -8.52 -1.34
CA GLY A 62 -7.60 -8.42 -0.86
C GLY A 62 -7.50 -7.54 0.39
N ARG A 63 -6.52 -7.81 1.25
CA ARG A 63 -6.08 -6.89 2.28
C ARG A 63 -4.63 -6.56 1.98
N VAL A 64 -4.39 -5.37 1.45
CA VAL A 64 -3.09 -5.05 0.86
C VAL A 64 -2.14 -4.53 1.93
N TYR A 65 -0.94 -5.09 1.93
CA TYR A 65 0.23 -4.52 2.56
C TYR A 65 1.13 -3.92 1.48
N VAL A 66 1.50 -2.65 1.67
CA VAL A 66 2.51 -2.00 0.84
C VAL A 66 3.77 -1.86 1.67
N ASP A 67 4.87 -2.36 1.13
CA ASP A 67 6.19 -2.10 1.68
C ASP A 67 6.55 -0.66 1.32
N ASN A 68 6.36 0.25 2.26
CA ASN A 68 6.99 1.55 2.14
C ASN A 68 8.47 1.33 2.42
N GLU A 69 9.34 1.72 1.50
CA GLU A 69 10.78 1.90 1.73
C GLU A 69 11.03 3.07 2.72
N ASP A 70 10.23 3.16 3.78
CA ASP A 70 10.43 4.10 4.86
C ASP A 70 11.57 3.56 5.73
N GLU A 71 12.73 4.20 5.62
CA GLU A 71 13.87 3.98 6.53
C GLU A 71 13.45 4.11 8.02
N GLN A 72 12.29 4.72 8.31
CA GLN A 72 11.75 4.86 9.66
C GLN A 72 11.20 3.57 10.30
N LEU A 73 11.08 2.47 9.56
CA LEU A 73 10.76 1.16 10.15
C LEU A 73 11.99 0.47 10.79
N GLN A 74 13.18 1.05 10.64
CA GLN A 74 14.33 0.71 11.46
C GLN A 74 14.28 1.58 12.74
N LEU A 75 14.02 0.96 13.90
CA LEU A 75 14.17 1.52 15.27
C LEU A 75 12.93 2.12 15.98
N SER A 76 11.73 1.57 15.81
CA SER A 76 10.66 1.73 16.82
C SER A 76 10.35 0.45 17.63
N GLY A 77 11.26 -0.51 17.60
CA GLY A 77 11.29 -1.66 18.50
C GLY A 77 12.50 -1.56 19.42
N LYS A 78 12.31 -0.98 20.62
CA LYS A 78 13.28 -1.09 21.70
C LYS A 78 13.44 -2.57 22.08
N GLU A 79 14.64 -3.13 21.94
CA GLU A 79 15.06 -4.29 22.72
C GLU A 79 16.37 -3.97 23.45
N THR A 80 16.15 -3.56 24.70
CA THR A 80 16.79 -4.07 25.93
C THR A 80 18.26 -4.50 25.82
N LYS A 81 19.11 -3.71 26.48
CA LYS A 81 20.45 -4.13 26.92
C LYS A 81 20.35 -5.45 27.69
N TYR A 82 20.89 -6.52 27.13
CA TYR A 82 21.28 -7.68 27.93
C TYR A 82 22.64 -7.38 28.56
N SER A 83 22.62 -7.11 29.86
CA SER A 83 23.81 -7.22 30.70
C SER A 83 24.12 -8.70 30.88
N VAL A 84 25.36 -9.09 30.60
CA VAL A 84 25.99 -10.32 31.10
C VAL A 84 27.26 -9.91 31.83
#